data_AF-A0A4Q6E5N5-F1
#
_entry.id   AF-A0A4Q6E5N5-F1
#
_cell.length_a   1.000
_cell.length_b   1.000
_cell.length_c   1.000
_cell.angle_alpha   90.00
_cell.angle_beta   90.00
_cell.angle_gamma   90.00
#
_symmetry.space_group_name_H-M   'P 1'
#
loop_
_entity.id
_entity.type
_entity.pdbx_description
1 polymer ?
#
loop_
_entity_poly.entity_id
_entity_poly.type
_entity_poly.pdbx_seq_one_letter_code
_entity_poly.pdbx_strand_id
1 'polypeptide(L)' 'AAYGRLWCNKALPEFEKVKLKTDPHSLGWARINGQVIQNDGFQNAFACQPGQKMYVAPADRIRVW' A
#
# COMPACT_ATOMS: atom_id res chain seq x y z
N ALA A 1 8.16 -15.95 0.15
CA ALA A 1 7.36 -15.15 1.11
C ALA A 1 6.24 -14.43 0.35
N ALA A 2 5.04 -14.29 0.92
CA ALA A 2 3.94 -13.55 0.27
C ALA A 2 4.22 -12.03 0.30
N TYR A 3 3.81 -11.30 -0.74
CA TYR A 3 4.16 -9.88 -0.97
C TYR A 3 3.96 -8.98 0.26
N GLY A 4 2.79 -9.05 0.93
CA GLY A 4 2.53 -8.23 2.12
C GLY A 4 3.44 -8.53 3.31
N ARG A 5 3.84 -9.79 3.51
CA ARG A 5 4.70 -10.20 4.64
C ARG A 5 6.15 -9.73 4.49
N LEU A 6 6.59 -9.49 3.25
CA LEU A 6 7.95 -9.02 2.97
C LEU A 6 8.24 -7.64 3.61
N TRP A 7 7.20 -6.83 3.81
CA TRP A 7 7.31 -5.45 4.27
C TRP A 7 6.79 -5.22 5.69
N CYS A 8 6.52 -6.29 6.44
CA CYS A 8 6.19 -6.20 7.86
C CYS A 8 7.36 -5.55 8.61
N ASN A 9 7.14 -4.34 9.11
CA ASN A 9 8.13 -3.60 9.89
C ASN A 9 7.47 -2.92 11.09
N LYS A 10 8.27 -2.69 12.13
CA LYS A 10 7.92 -1.82 13.26
C LYS A 10 9.13 -0.98 13.58
N ALA A 11 8.95 0.34 13.65
CA ALA A 11 10.02 1.28 13.96
C ALA A 11 9.58 2.20 15.11
N LEU A 12 10.57 2.80 15.78
CA LEU A 12 10.31 3.89 16.71
C LEU A 12 9.74 5.09 15.93
N PRO A 13 8.76 5.85 16.49
CA PRO A 13 8.19 7.01 15.81
C PRO A 13 9.25 8.03 15.35
N GLU A 14 10.31 8.18 16.15
CA GLU A 14 11.39 9.13 15.86
C GLU A 14 12.23 8.69 14.67
N PHE A 15 12.43 7.37 14.52
CA PHE A 15 13.09 6.81 13.36
C PHE A 15 12.21 6.91 12.12
N GLU A 16 10.89 6.70 12.22
CA GLU A 16 9.97 6.91 11.10
C GLU A 16 10.01 8.36 10.59
N LYS A 17 10.08 9.35 11.50
CA LYS A 17 10.23 10.76 11.12
C LYS A 17 11.52 11.06 10.37
N VAL A 18 12.63 10.41 10.75
CA VAL A 18 13.90 10.53 10.02
C VAL A 18 13.74 9.92 8.62
N LYS A 19 13.21 8.69 8.53
CA LYS A 19 12.98 8.03 7.24
C LYS A 19 12.13 8.86 6.30
N LEU A 20 11.04 9.46 6.79
CA LEU A 20 10.17 10.32 5.98
C LEU A 20 10.90 11.52 5.35
N LYS A 21 12.01 11.96 5.93
CA LYS A 21 12.79 13.11 5.44
C LYS A 21 14.00 12.71 4.59
N THR A 22 14.56 11.52 4.80
CA THR A 22 15.87 11.14 4.25
C THR A 22 15.83 9.92 3.33
N ASP A 23 14.82 9.06 3.47
CA ASP A 23 14.68 7.85 2.67
C ASP A 23 13.72 8.12 1.51
N PRO A 24 14.13 7.99 0.23
CA PRO A 24 13.23 8.18 -0.90
C PRO A 24 12.14 7.10 -0.99
N HIS A 25 12.27 6.03 -0.23
CA HIS A 25 11.31 4.95 -0.17
C HIS A 25 10.14 5.25 0.76
N SER A 26 8.93 4.97 0.28
CA SER A 26 7.73 4.96 1.14
C SER A 26 7.89 4.00 2.33
N LEU A 27 7.27 4.36 3.47
CA LEU A 27 7.17 3.49 4.64
C LEU A 27 6.47 2.16 4.27
N GLY A 28 6.80 1.08 4.97
CA GLY A 28 6.36 -0.27 4.62
C GLY A 28 4.84 -0.40 4.45
N TRP A 29 4.07 0.16 5.39
CA TRP A 29 2.59 0.15 5.32
C TRP A 29 2.05 0.96 4.13
N ALA A 30 2.66 2.11 3.83
CA ALA A 30 2.23 2.99 2.74
C ALA A 30 2.59 2.39 1.37
N ARG A 31 3.76 1.76 1.28
CA ARG A 31 4.22 1.03 0.09
C ARG A 31 3.23 -0.07 -0.30
N ILE A 32 2.83 -0.89 0.66
CA ILE A 32 1.93 -2.01 0.39
C ILE A 32 0.52 -1.52 0.09
N ASN A 33 -0.08 -0.76 1.00
CA ASN A 33 -1.48 -0.38 0.86
C ASN A 33 -1.70 0.55 -0.34
N GLY A 34 -0.78 1.47 -0.60
CA GLY A 34 -0.86 2.40 -1.73
C GLY A 34 -0.75 1.72 -3.09
N GLN A 35 -0.02 0.61 -3.19
CA GLN A 35 0.14 -0.12 -4.45
C GLN A 35 -0.99 -1.15 -4.67
N VAL A 36 -1.34 -1.97 -3.66
CA VAL A 36 -2.31 -3.05 -3.87
C VAL A 36 -3.72 -2.54 -4.11
N ILE A 37 -4.10 -1.38 -3.56
CA ILE A 37 -5.43 -0.79 -3.76
C ILE A 37 -5.72 -0.45 -5.24
N GLN A 38 -4.66 -0.20 -6.01
CA GLN A 38 -4.71 0.11 -7.44
C GLN A 38 -4.80 -1.15 -8.32
N ASN A 39 -4.66 -2.34 -7.75
CA ASN A 39 -4.59 -3.59 -8.49
C ASN A 39 -5.95 -4.29 -8.57
N ASP A 40 -6.41 -4.58 -9.79
CA ASP A 40 -7.67 -5.30 -10.03
C ASP A 40 -7.67 -6.68 -9.35
N GLY A 41 -6.55 -7.39 -9.41
CA GLY A 41 -6.38 -8.72 -8.81
C GLY A 41 -6.50 -8.70 -7.29
N PHE A 42 -6.02 -7.65 -6.62
CA PHE A 42 -6.20 -7.49 -5.18
C PHE A 42 -7.68 -7.32 -4.83
N GLN A 43 -8.40 -6.41 -5.49
CA GLN A 43 -9.81 -6.20 -5.19
C GLN A 43 -10.65 -7.45 -5.47
N ASN A 44 -10.32 -8.20 -6.53
CA ASN A 44 -10.99 -9.46 -6.85
C ASN A 44 -10.68 -10.56 -5.81
N ALA A 45 -9.41 -10.73 -5.42
CA ALA A 45 -8.98 -11.76 -4.49
C ALA A 45 -9.56 -11.58 -3.07
N PHE A 46 -9.79 -10.33 -2.67
CA PHE A 46 -10.33 -9.98 -1.35
C PHE A 46 -11.79 -9.51 -1.38
N ALA A 47 -12.46 -9.64 -2.54
CA ALA A 47 -13.85 -9.24 -2.75
C ALA A 47 -14.17 -7.82 -2.24
N CYS A 48 -13.28 -6.85 -2.49
CA CYS A 48 -13.44 -5.47 -2.04
C CYS A 48 -14.69 -4.83 -2.64
N GLN A 49 -15.47 -4.15 -1.79
CA GLN A 49 -16.74 -3.52 -2.17
C GLN A 49 -16.63 -1.99 -2.15
N PRO A 50 -17.43 -1.27 -2.95
CA PRO A 50 -17.55 0.18 -2.87
C PRO A 50 -17.79 0.67 -1.43
N GLY A 51 -17.09 1.74 -1.04
CA GLY A 51 -17.15 2.31 0.32
C GLY A 51 -16.18 1.67 1.33
N GLN A 52 -15.52 0.56 0.99
CA GLN A 52 -14.46 -0.01 1.83
C GLN A 52 -13.14 0.73 1.66
N LYS A 53 -12.31 0.76 2.72
CA LYS A 53 -11.03 1.49 2.74
C LYS A 53 -10.03 1.06 1.65
N MET A 54 -10.11 -0.19 1.22
CA MET A 54 -9.21 -0.77 0.21
C MET A 54 -9.89 -0.93 -1.15
N TYR A 55 -10.95 -0.16 -1.41
CA TYR A 55 -11.61 -0.09 -2.69
C TYR A 55 -11.32 1.26 -3.37
N VAL A 56 -10.91 1.18 -4.64
CA VAL A 56 -10.83 2.32 -5.56
C VAL A 56 -11.57 1.93 -6.84
N ALA A 57 -12.45 2.81 -7.31
CA ALA A 57 -13.24 2.57 -8.52
C ALA A 57 -12.32 2.40 -9.73
N PRO A 58 -12.66 1.54 -10.72
CA PRO A 58 -11.78 1.25 -11.85
C PRO A 58 -11.27 2.49 -12.59
N ALA A 59 -12.09 3.54 -12.70
CA ALA A 59 -11.74 4.79 -13.38
C ALA A 59 -10.74 5.66 -12.59
N ASP A 60 -10.68 5.50 -11.26
CA ASP A 60 -9.79 6.26 -10.37
C ASP A 60 -8.48 5.52 -10.10
N ARG A 61 -8.31 4.31 -10.66
CA ARG A 61 -7.10 3.52 -10.46
C ARG A 61 -5.95 4.10 -11.26
N ILE A 62 -4.81 4.28 -10.60
CA ILE A 62 -3.57 4.73 -11.25
C ILE A 62 -2.93 3.55 -11.98
N ARG A 63 -2.71 3.71 -13.29
CA ARG A 63 -1.98 2.75 -14.15
C ARG A 63 -0.84 3.50 -14.83
N VAL A 64 0.34 2.89 -14.87
CA VAL A 64 1.56 3.53 -15.38
C VAL A 64 2.06 2.82 -16.64
N TRP A 65 2.23 1.51 -16.53
CA TRP A 65 2.57 0.61 -17.64
C TRP A 65 1.30 -0.06 -18.14
#